data_AF-C0Q970-F1
#
_entry.id   AF-C0Q970-F1
#
_cell.length_a   1.000
_cell.length_b   1.000
_cell.length_c   1.000
_cell.angle_alpha   90.00
_cell.angle_beta   90.00
_cell.angle_gamma   90.00
#
_symmetry.space_group_name_H-M   'P 1'
#
loop_
_entity.id
_entity.type
_entity.pdbx_description
1 polymer ?
#
loop_
_entity_poly.entity_id
_entity_poly.type
_entity_poly.pdbx_seq_one_letter_code
_entity_poly.pdbx_strand_id
1 'polypeptide(L)'
;MCRRSRLPGTTEPFLQKKLLLFSDKPVTDIAFASGYGSIRQFNQGFKEIFGITPSAIKKERDNSEDGNTTLLLPYARPLDFSQVIEFMKFRAIQGVEDIEDQRYSRTFRTNRSKGYFIVRDNPGKSAIELTIYCDDIRCYMEIYNRVRLMFDLNTDFFPINKKFIKDKLLSKGMSDGHVPRLPIAFNSFEFCIRAVLGQQISVQAASTLASRIAKKAGPQTEKNFPPGLDYFFPGPEELVKTSLEGIGITGVRQATITNIAQGLLDNVFSLNPNQPFETFQKDFSAIRGIGEWTVNYVAMRSLGMVDSFPAADLGIIKALEKNGKRPGRKEILKQAEKWRPYRAYAALCLWNQ
;
A
#
# COMPACT_ATOMS: atom_id res chain seq x y z
N MET A 1 23.79 -9.72 20.37
CA MET A 1 22.56 -9.30 21.09
C MET A 1 22.59 -7.79 21.30
N CYS A 2 22.07 -6.99 20.36
CA CYS A 2 21.82 -5.56 20.60
C CYS A 2 20.39 -5.41 21.12
N ARG A 3 20.23 -5.11 22.40
CA ARG A 3 18.94 -4.71 22.99
C ARG A 3 18.52 -3.39 22.32
N ARG A 4 17.49 -3.46 21.47
CA ARG A 4 16.77 -2.26 21.00
C ARG A 4 15.99 -1.69 22.18
N SER A 5 16.57 -0.71 22.88
CA SER A 5 15.81 0.14 23.80
C SER A 5 14.92 1.06 22.97
N ARG A 6 13.68 0.63 22.71
CA ARG A 6 12.66 1.53 22.17
C ARG A 6 12.17 2.40 23.32
N LEU A 7 12.49 3.70 23.28
CA LEU A 7 11.73 4.69 24.02
C LEU A 7 10.30 4.72 23.43
N PRO A 8 9.24 4.60 24.24
CA PRO A 8 7.86 4.62 23.75
C PRO A 8 7.59 5.97 23.06
N GLY A 9 7.24 5.95 21.77
CA GLY A 9 6.83 7.15 21.03
C GLY A 9 7.86 7.77 20.07
N THR A 10 9.08 7.24 19.95
CA THR A 10 10.11 7.78 19.03
C THR A 10 10.09 7.07 17.67
N THR A 11 10.00 7.82 16.56
CA THR A 11 10.06 7.28 15.19
C THR A 11 11.46 6.77 14.82
N GLU A 12 11.55 5.99 13.75
CA GLU A 12 12.79 5.38 13.24
C GLU A 12 13.92 6.42 13.04
N PRO A 13 15.03 6.35 13.80
CA PRO A 13 16.09 7.38 13.80
C PRO A 13 16.65 7.70 12.41
N PHE A 14 16.74 6.69 11.54
CA PHE A 14 17.22 6.86 10.17
C PHE A 14 16.29 7.71 9.29
N LEU A 15 14.99 7.69 9.55
CA LEU A 15 14.05 8.55 8.84
C LEU A 15 14.09 9.99 9.36
N GLN A 16 14.36 10.20 10.65
CA GLN A 16 14.65 11.53 11.18
C GLN A 16 15.87 12.15 10.46
N LYS A 17 16.93 11.35 10.27
CA LYS A 17 18.11 11.75 9.50
C LYS A 17 17.74 12.09 8.05
N LYS A 18 16.90 11.29 7.40
CA LYS A 18 16.41 11.56 6.04
C LYS A 18 15.59 12.85 5.97
N LEU A 19 14.67 13.09 6.91
CA LEU A 19 13.90 14.34 6.97
C LEU A 19 14.83 15.55 7.12
N LEU A 20 15.88 15.46 7.93
CA LEU A 20 16.86 16.55 8.06
C LEU A 20 17.66 16.80 6.78
N LEU A 21 17.99 15.74 6.04
CA LEU A 21 18.76 15.83 4.79
C LEU A 21 17.92 16.30 3.60
N PHE A 22 16.63 15.94 3.57
CA PHE A 22 15.82 16.07 2.37
C PHE A 22 14.56 16.93 2.54
N SER A 23 14.26 17.40 3.75
CA SER A 23 13.15 18.32 4.00
C SER A 23 13.64 19.75 4.21
N ASP A 24 12.86 20.70 3.71
CA ASP A 24 13.02 22.13 3.98
C ASP A 24 12.55 22.52 5.40
N LYS A 25 11.67 21.71 6.00
CA LYS A 25 11.02 21.98 7.30
C LYS A 25 12.01 22.18 8.45
N PRO A 26 11.80 23.17 9.34
CA PRO A 26 12.63 23.41 10.51
C PRO A 26 12.95 22.15 11.33
N VAL A 27 14.14 22.11 11.95
CA VAL A 27 14.56 21.01 12.83
C VAL A 27 13.54 20.79 13.96
N THR A 28 12.90 21.87 14.41
CA THR A 28 11.82 21.86 15.41
C THR A 28 10.64 21.01 14.97
N ASP A 29 10.19 21.20 13.74
CA ASP A 29 9.01 20.53 13.20
C ASP A 29 9.32 19.04 12.96
N ILE A 30 10.54 18.75 12.49
CA ILE A 30 11.03 17.37 12.35
C ILE A 30 11.10 16.67 13.71
N ALA A 31 11.59 17.35 14.76
CA ALA A 31 11.66 16.79 16.10
C ALA A 31 10.27 16.41 16.65
N PHE A 32 9.30 17.32 16.57
CA PHE A 32 7.93 17.07 17.02
C PHE A 32 7.23 16.01 16.16
N ALA A 33 7.43 16.03 14.84
CA ALA A 33 6.93 14.99 13.95
C ALA A 33 7.53 13.62 14.20
N SER A 34 8.72 13.59 14.78
CA SER A 34 9.38 12.35 15.18
C SER A 34 8.95 11.84 16.56
N GLY A 35 7.99 12.52 17.19
CA GLY A 35 7.40 12.12 18.48
C GLY A 35 8.17 12.62 19.71
N TYR A 36 9.14 13.53 19.55
CA TYR A 36 9.87 14.09 20.68
C TYR A 36 9.07 15.22 21.33
N GLY A 37 9.02 15.23 22.67
CA GLY A 37 8.35 16.29 23.44
C GLY A 37 9.15 17.60 23.52
N SER A 38 10.42 17.58 23.11
CA SER A 38 11.26 18.79 23.04
C SER A 38 12.42 18.64 22.05
N ILE A 39 12.89 19.76 21.52
CA ILE A 39 14.07 19.83 20.64
C ILE A 39 15.34 19.34 21.35
N ARG A 40 15.45 19.59 22.67
CA ARG A 40 16.60 19.14 23.46
C ARG A 40 16.70 17.61 23.50
N GLN A 41 15.59 16.92 23.74
CA GLN A 41 15.53 15.45 23.72
C GLN A 41 15.85 14.90 22.33
N PHE A 42 15.34 15.54 21.28
CA PHE A 42 15.67 15.17 19.90
C PHE A 42 17.17 15.30 19.61
N ASN A 43 17.76 16.47 19.88
CA ASN A 43 19.17 16.70 19.66
C ASN A 43 20.06 15.71 20.43
N GLN A 44 19.70 15.41 21.68
CA GLN A 44 20.43 14.44 22.49
C GLN A 44 20.33 13.02 21.90
N GLY A 45 19.12 12.50 21.71
CA GLY A 45 18.93 11.14 21.19
C GLY A 45 19.48 10.96 19.78
N PHE A 46 19.40 12.00 18.95
CA PHE A 46 19.95 11.99 17.60
C PHE A 46 21.49 11.96 17.62
N LYS A 47 22.12 12.77 18.47
CA LYS A 47 23.59 12.79 18.62
C LYS A 47 24.12 11.48 19.22
N GLU A 48 23.40 10.87 20.14
CA GLU A 48 23.73 9.56 20.70
C GLU A 48 23.75 8.46 19.63
N ILE A 49 22.86 8.52 18.64
CA ILE A 49 22.73 7.51 17.58
C ILE A 49 23.69 7.77 16.41
N PHE A 50 23.80 9.02 15.96
CA PHE A 50 24.51 9.37 14.72
C PHE A 50 25.85 10.06 14.94
N GLY A 51 26.21 10.41 16.17
CA GLY A 51 27.44 11.12 16.51
C GLY A 51 27.47 12.60 16.12
N ILE A 52 26.45 13.09 15.43
CA ILE A 52 26.35 14.46 14.89
C ILE A 52 25.03 15.12 15.26
N THR A 53 24.99 16.45 15.25
CA THR A 53 23.77 17.19 15.61
C THR A 53 22.80 17.28 14.43
N PRO A 54 21.48 17.33 14.67
CA PRO A 54 20.49 17.53 13.61
C PRO A 54 20.75 18.75 12.73
N SER A 55 21.15 19.87 13.33
CA SER A 55 21.46 21.11 12.60
C SER A 55 22.70 21.00 11.72
N ALA A 56 23.69 20.17 12.10
CA ALA A 56 24.87 19.93 11.27
C ALA A 56 24.49 19.15 10.01
N ILE A 57 23.69 18.10 10.14
CA ILE A 57 23.15 17.34 8.99
C ILE A 57 22.31 18.24 8.09
N LYS A 58 21.46 19.09 8.65
CA LYS A 58 20.63 19.98 7.84
C LYS A 58 21.45 21.01 7.07
N LYS A 59 22.64 21.38 7.55
CA LYS A 59 23.59 22.25 6.82
C LYS A 59 24.29 21.53 5.66
N GLU A 60 24.40 20.20 5.72
CA GLU A 60 24.91 19.36 4.61
C GLU A 60 23.87 19.14 3.50
N ARG A 61 22.69 19.77 3.60
CA ARG A 61 21.66 19.71 2.57
C ARG A 61 22.18 20.33 1.27
N ASP A 62 22.27 19.53 0.21
CA ASP A 62 22.35 20.04 -1.16
C ASP A 62 21.11 20.88 -1.44
N ASN A 63 21.32 22.15 -1.80
CA ASN A 63 20.24 23.08 -2.14
C ASN A 63 19.54 22.61 -3.42
N SER A 64 18.58 21.69 -3.32
CA SER A 64 17.66 21.41 -4.42
C SER A 64 16.67 22.57 -4.56
N GLU A 65 16.65 23.17 -5.75
CA GLU A 65 16.07 24.49 -6.07
C GLU A 65 14.55 24.62 -5.85
N ASP A 66 13.81 23.51 -5.69
CA ASP A 66 12.34 23.53 -5.71
C ASP A 66 11.65 23.55 -4.33
N GLY A 67 12.38 23.65 -3.21
CA GLY A 67 11.78 23.74 -1.87
C GLY A 67 10.94 22.54 -1.41
N ASN A 68 10.79 21.51 -2.25
CA ASN A 68 9.95 20.34 -1.98
C ASN A 68 10.74 19.22 -1.28
N THR A 69 10.13 18.58 -0.28
CA THR A 69 10.75 17.47 0.44
C THR A 69 10.71 16.18 -0.41
N THR A 70 11.87 15.72 -0.88
CA THR A 70 12.00 14.48 -1.67
C THR A 70 12.78 13.41 -0.91
N LEU A 71 12.08 12.37 -0.45
CA LEU A 71 12.65 11.27 0.31
C LEU A 71 13.12 10.15 -0.62
N LEU A 72 14.32 9.62 -0.37
CA LEU A 72 14.81 8.41 -1.02
C LEU A 72 14.37 7.15 -0.27
N LEU A 73 13.68 6.26 -0.97
CA LEU A 73 13.21 4.97 -0.50
C LEU A 73 14.08 3.86 -1.13
N PRO A 74 15.18 3.46 -0.47
CA PRO A 74 16.08 2.46 -1.02
C PRO A 74 15.39 1.09 -1.11
N TYR A 75 15.83 0.30 -2.09
CA TYR A 75 15.37 -1.05 -2.33
C TYR A 75 16.53 -1.99 -2.65
N ALA A 76 16.35 -3.28 -2.34
CA ALA A 76 17.22 -4.32 -2.86
C ALA A 76 16.88 -4.56 -4.33
N ARG A 77 17.90 -4.57 -5.20
CA ARG A 77 17.77 -4.91 -6.62
C ARG A 77 17.44 -6.41 -6.79
N PRO A 78 16.75 -6.79 -7.87
CA PRO A 78 16.15 -5.91 -8.88
C PRO A 78 14.80 -5.35 -8.43
N LEU A 79 14.47 -4.16 -8.93
CA LEU A 79 13.11 -3.63 -8.96
C LEU A 79 12.82 -3.26 -10.41
N ASP A 80 11.82 -3.90 -11.01
CA ASP A 80 11.24 -3.43 -12.26
C ASP A 80 10.14 -2.43 -11.92
N PHE A 81 10.52 -1.16 -11.85
CA PHE A 81 9.58 -0.09 -11.51
C PHE A 81 8.48 0.04 -12.57
N SER A 82 8.83 -0.09 -13.86
CA SER A 82 7.89 -0.02 -14.97
C SER A 82 6.79 -1.07 -14.86
N GLN A 83 7.13 -2.31 -14.54
CA GLN A 83 6.15 -3.37 -14.33
C GLN A 83 5.18 -3.05 -13.17
N VAL A 84 5.69 -2.49 -12.07
CA VAL A 84 4.83 -2.07 -10.94
C VAL A 84 3.92 -0.92 -11.33
N ILE A 85 4.43 0.07 -12.07
CA ILE A 85 3.65 1.20 -12.58
C ILE A 85 2.57 0.74 -13.56
N GLU A 86 2.87 -0.15 -14.50
CA GLU A 86 1.88 -0.71 -15.43
C GLU A 86 0.78 -1.47 -14.69
N PHE A 87 1.15 -2.25 -13.67
CA PHE A 87 0.21 -2.92 -12.80
C PHE A 87 -0.75 -1.93 -12.10
N MET A 88 -0.22 -0.80 -11.61
CA MET A 88 -0.99 0.26 -10.95
C MET A 88 -1.84 1.05 -11.95
N LYS A 89 -1.31 1.38 -13.13
CA LYS A 89 -2.00 2.15 -14.18
C LYS A 89 -3.29 1.48 -14.62
N PHE A 90 -3.25 0.16 -14.85
CA PHE A 90 -4.43 -0.63 -15.21
C PHE A 90 -5.55 -0.61 -14.15
N ARG A 91 -5.21 -0.18 -12.94
CA ARG A 91 -6.03 -0.22 -11.74
C ARG A 91 -6.38 1.17 -11.21
N ALA A 92 -5.86 2.22 -11.84
CA ALA A 92 -5.94 3.59 -11.36
C ALA A 92 -7.38 4.06 -11.14
N ILE A 93 -7.59 4.82 -10.07
CA ILE A 93 -8.84 5.52 -9.79
C ILE A 93 -8.70 6.93 -10.36
N GLN A 94 -9.38 7.20 -11.48
CA GLN A 94 -9.35 8.51 -12.14
C GLN A 94 -9.79 9.62 -11.16
N GLY A 95 -9.01 10.69 -11.09
CA GLY A 95 -9.23 11.80 -10.15
C GLY A 95 -8.62 11.59 -8.76
N VAL A 96 -8.14 10.39 -8.43
CA VAL A 96 -7.45 10.08 -7.15
C VAL A 96 -6.00 9.69 -7.39
N GLU A 97 -5.75 8.95 -8.47
CA GLU A 97 -4.44 8.46 -8.90
C GLU A 97 -4.18 8.96 -10.33
N ASP A 98 -2.97 9.44 -10.57
CA ASP A 98 -2.47 9.85 -11.88
C ASP A 98 -1.16 9.10 -12.19
N ILE A 99 -1.09 8.48 -13.37
CA ILE A 99 0.05 7.68 -13.80
C ILE A 99 0.43 8.05 -15.23
N GLU A 100 1.48 8.85 -15.35
CA GLU A 100 2.03 9.39 -16.59
C GLU A 100 3.56 9.26 -16.56
N ASP A 101 4.21 9.03 -17.71
CA ASP A 101 5.67 9.12 -17.86
C ASP A 101 6.52 8.43 -16.78
N GLN A 102 6.19 7.19 -16.42
CA GLN A 102 6.87 6.43 -15.35
C GLN A 102 6.88 7.17 -14.00
N ARG A 103 5.80 7.89 -13.72
CA ARG A 103 5.53 8.56 -12.45
C ARG A 103 4.19 8.06 -11.92
N TYR A 104 4.13 7.84 -10.62
CA TYR A 104 2.88 7.59 -9.92
C TYR A 104 2.58 8.74 -8.98
N SER A 105 1.39 9.32 -9.09
CA SER A 105 0.91 10.37 -8.20
C SER A 105 -0.43 9.95 -7.61
N ARG A 106 -0.70 10.31 -6.35
CA ARG A 106 -2.05 10.15 -5.79
C ARG A 106 -2.36 11.15 -4.69
N THR A 107 -3.65 11.39 -4.48
CA THR A 107 -4.15 12.05 -3.29
C THR A 107 -4.15 11.11 -2.08
N PHE A 108 -4.02 11.68 -0.89
CA PHE A 108 -4.11 10.97 0.37
C PHE A 108 -4.85 11.77 1.44
N ARG A 109 -5.46 11.03 2.37
CA ARG A 109 -5.97 11.54 3.65
C ARG A 109 -5.46 10.64 4.76
N THR A 110 -4.99 11.25 5.84
CA THR A 110 -4.70 10.61 7.12
C THR A 110 -5.57 11.28 8.18
N ASN A 111 -5.51 10.77 9.42
CA ASN A 111 -6.23 11.41 10.54
C ASN A 111 -5.70 12.82 10.86
N ARG A 112 -4.53 13.20 10.32
CA ARG A 112 -3.85 14.46 10.65
C ARG A 112 -3.80 15.44 9.48
N SER A 113 -3.74 14.94 8.25
CA SER A 113 -3.48 15.76 7.08
C SER A 113 -4.06 15.15 5.82
N LYS A 114 -4.12 15.97 4.79
CA LYS A 114 -4.44 15.60 3.43
C LYS A 114 -3.44 16.25 2.49
N GLY A 115 -3.27 15.65 1.32
CA GLY A 115 -2.26 16.09 0.38
C GLY A 115 -2.18 15.16 -0.81
N TYR A 116 -1.09 15.27 -1.54
CA TYR A 116 -0.73 14.31 -2.58
C TYR A 116 0.75 13.99 -2.49
N PHE A 117 1.15 12.88 -3.10
CA PHE A 117 2.56 12.57 -3.27
C PHE A 117 2.83 12.14 -4.70
N ILE A 118 4.10 12.24 -5.07
CA ILE A 118 4.62 11.84 -6.37
C ILE A 118 5.77 10.85 -6.14
N VAL A 119 5.79 9.79 -6.94
CA VAL A 119 6.78 8.73 -6.91
C VAL A 119 7.43 8.58 -8.30
N ARG A 120 8.76 8.52 -8.34
CA ARG A 120 9.58 8.25 -9.53
C ARG A 120 10.69 7.25 -9.22
N ASP A 121 11.15 6.51 -10.23
CA ASP A 121 12.32 5.64 -10.06
C ASP A 121 13.62 6.45 -10.09
N ASN A 122 14.59 6.04 -9.27
CA ASN A 122 15.97 6.48 -9.34
C ASN A 122 16.88 5.24 -9.28
N PRO A 123 17.06 4.54 -10.42
CA PRO A 123 17.84 3.30 -10.46
C PRO A 123 19.32 3.54 -10.15
N GLY A 124 19.85 4.74 -10.45
CA GLY A 124 21.21 5.15 -10.11
C GLY A 124 21.50 5.07 -8.61
N LYS A 125 20.51 5.38 -7.77
CA LYS A 125 20.60 5.27 -6.30
C LYS A 125 19.97 4.00 -5.73
N SER A 126 19.47 3.09 -6.57
CA SER A 126 18.68 1.92 -6.16
C SER A 126 17.56 2.31 -5.20
N ALA A 127 16.85 3.39 -5.53
CA ALA A 127 15.85 3.98 -4.67
C ALA A 127 14.67 4.50 -5.51
N ILE A 128 13.50 4.55 -4.88
CA ILE A 128 12.38 5.32 -5.36
C ILE A 128 12.46 6.73 -4.74
N GLU A 129 12.20 7.76 -5.52
CA GLU A 129 12.04 9.13 -5.07
C GLU A 129 10.58 9.38 -4.70
N LEU A 130 10.34 9.85 -3.47
CA LEU A 130 9.02 10.20 -2.95
C LEU A 130 8.98 11.69 -2.59
N THR A 131 8.21 12.48 -3.34
CA THR A 131 7.95 13.88 -3.02
C THR A 131 6.56 14.01 -2.40
N ILE A 132 6.45 14.64 -1.23
CA ILE A 132 5.18 14.75 -0.48
C ILE A 132 4.75 16.21 -0.41
N TYR A 133 3.49 16.47 -0.81
CA TYR A 133 2.86 17.78 -0.78
C TYR A 133 1.70 17.76 0.22
N CYS A 134 1.94 18.34 1.40
CA CYS A 134 0.90 18.56 2.41
C CYS A 134 1.35 19.60 3.44
N ASP A 135 0.38 20.10 4.20
CA ASP A 135 0.60 21.19 5.15
C ASP A 135 1.19 20.73 6.49
N ASP A 136 1.21 19.41 6.75
CA ASP A 136 1.66 18.85 8.03
C ASP A 136 2.72 17.75 7.85
N ILE A 137 3.97 18.08 8.19
CA ILE A 137 5.11 17.16 8.12
C ILE A 137 4.92 15.90 8.99
N ARG A 138 4.05 15.94 10.00
CA ARG A 138 3.79 14.79 10.89
C ARG A 138 3.22 13.57 10.15
N CYS A 139 2.64 13.74 8.96
CA CYS A 139 2.19 12.60 8.16
C CYS A 139 3.31 11.97 7.32
N TYR A 140 4.48 12.60 7.14
CA TYR A 140 5.52 12.12 6.22
C TYR A 140 5.98 10.71 6.54
N MET A 141 6.11 10.37 7.82
CA MET A 141 6.45 9.02 8.30
C MET A 141 5.43 7.97 7.85
N GLU A 142 4.15 8.31 7.96
CA GLU A 142 3.04 7.44 7.57
C GLU A 142 3.01 7.25 6.05
N ILE A 143 3.16 8.34 5.29
CA ILE A 143 3.20 8.30 3.82
C ILE A 143 4.42 7.51 3.34
N TYR A 144 5.61 7.78 3.90
CA TYR A 144 6.84 7.04 3.60
C TYR A 144 6.64 5.54 3.78
N ASN A 145 6.09 5.10 4.92
CA ASN A 145 5.87 3.69 5.19
C ASN A 145 4.81 3.07 4.27
N ARG A 146 3.71 3.76 4.01
CA ARG A 146 2.67 3.29 3.07
C ARG A 146 3.23 3.13 1.66
N VAL A 147 4.00 4.10 1.17
CA VAL A 147 4.63 4.03 -0.16
C VAL A 147 5.65 2.89 -0.23
N ARG A 148 6.44 2.66 0.82
CA ARG A 148 7.34 1.48 0.88
C ARG A 148 6.58 0.15 0.75
N LEU A 149 5.38 0.06 1.32
CA LEU A 149 4.52 -1.12 1.17
C LEU A 149 3.89 -1.19 -0.23
N MET A 150 3.49 -0.06 -0.81
CA MET A 150 2.94 -0.01 -2.17
C MET A 150 3.87 -0.58 -3.23
N PHE A 151 5.16 -0.36 -3.07
CA PHE A 151 6.18 -0.87 -3.98
C PHE A 151 6.91 -2.11 -3.44
N ASP A 152 6.47 -2.66 -2.31
CA ASP A 152 7.02 -3.86 -1.69
C ASP A 152 8.54 -3.79 -1.44
N LEU A 153 8.99 -2.64 -0.91
CA LEU A 153 10.41 -2.32 -0.73
C LEU A 153 11.02 -2.94 0.55
N ASN A 154 10.19 -3.57 1.39
CA ASN A 154 10.59 -4.12 2.68
C ASN A 154 10.85 -5.64 2.63
N THR A 155 10.44 -6.32 1.56
CA THR A 155 10.55 -7.77 1.45
C THR A 155 11.97 -8.21 1.14
N ASP A 156 12.45 -9.22 1.87
CA ASP A 156 13.64 -9.97 1.49
C ASP A 156 13.25 -11.07 0.49
N PHE A 157 13.62 -10.85 -0.76
CA PHE A 157 13.30 -11.73 -1.87
C PHE A 157 14.20 -12.96 -1.97
N PHE A 158 15.37 -12.96 -1.32
CA PHE A 158 16.32 -14.06 -1.42
C PHE A 158 15.71 -15.43 -1.03
N PRO A 159 15.07 -15.60 0.15
CA PRO A 159 14.46 -16.88 0.50
C PRO A 159 13.29 -17.27 -0.41
N ILE A 160 12.54 -16.28 -0.91
CA ILE A 160 11.36 -16.51 -1.76
C ILE A 160 11.80 -17.00 -3.14
N ASN A 161 12.73 -16.28 -3.80
CA ASN A 161 13.28 -16.65 -5.09
C ASN A 161 13.94 -18.03 -5.05
N LYS A 162 14.78 -18.29 -4.03
CA LYS A 162 15.44 -19.58 -3.84
C LYS A 162 14.46 -20.74 -3.72
N LYS A 163 13.30 -20.50 -3.11
CA LYS A 163 12.24 -21.50 -2.96
C LYS A 163 11.45 -21.68 -4.26
N PHE A 164 11.02 -20.60 -4.90
CA PHE A 164 10.06 -20.66 -6.01
C PHE A 164 10.69 -21.02 -7.35
N ILE A 165 11.98 -20.71 -7.55
CA ILE A 165 12.70 -21.13 -8.78
C ILE A 165 12.73 -22.65 -8.95
N LYS A 166 12.62 -23.41 -7.86
CA LYS A 166 12.58 -24.89 -7.86
C LYS A 166 11.17 -25.45 -8.06
N ASP A 167 10.14 -24.62 -7.95
CA ASP A 167 8.74 -25.04 -8.14
C ASP A 167 8.35 -24.88 -9.61
N LYS A 168 8.03 -26.00 -10.27
CA LYS A 168 7.69 -26.04 -11.71
C LYS A 168 6.42 -25.25 -12.07
N LEU A 169 5.54 -25.01 -11.10
CA LEU A 169 4.35 -24.19 -11.32
C LEU A 169 4.73 -22.72 -11.18
N LEU A 170 5.38 -22.33 -10.08
CA LEU A 170 5.62 -20.92 -9.78
C LEU A 170 6.72 -20.28 -10.64
N SER A 171 7.76 -21.03 -10.99
CA SER A 171 8.87 -20.54 -11.82
C SER A 171 8.43 -19.97 -13.17
N LYS A 172 7.27 -20.36 -13.71
CA LYS A 172 6.71 -19.85 -14.97
C LYS A 172 6.29 -18.38 -14.91
N GLY A 173 5.84 -17.91 -13.76
CA GLY A 173 5.44 -16.50 -13.57
C GLY A 173 6.53 -15.66 -12.91
N MET A 174 7.75 -16.18 -12.79
CA MET A 174 8.91 -15.43 -12.35
C MET A 174 9.57 -14.75 -13.55
N SER A 175 10.09 -13.54 -13.38
CA SER A 175 10.86 -12.82 -14.41
C SER A 175 12.34 -12.85 -14.03
N ASP A 176 13.19 -13.37 -14.91
CA ASP A 176 14.65 -13.50 -14.68
C ASP A 176 15.02 -14.13 -13.32
N GLY A 177 14.25 -15.15 -12.91
CA GLY A 177 14.47 -15.82 -11.62
C GLY A 177 14.02 -15.03 -10.39
N HIS A 178 13.24 -13.96 -10.57
CA HIS A 178 12.67 -13.15 -9.50
C HIS A 178 11.14 -13.27 -9.45
N VAL A 179 10.60 -13.46 -8.26
CA VAL A 179 9.15 -13.40 -8.04
C VAL A 179 8.62 -11.96 -8.23
N PRO A 180 7.39 -11.79 -8.71
CA PRO A 180 6.79 -10.45 -8.80
C PRO A 180 6.66 -9.80 -7.42
N ARG A 181 6.83 -8.48 -7.36
CA ARG A 181 6.55 -7.65 -6.17
C ARG A 181 5.07 -7.74 -5.81
N LEU A 182 4.74 -7.58 -4.53
CA LEU A 182 3.38 -7.52 -4.00
C LEU A 182 2.95 -6.06 -3.73
N PRO A 183 2.37 -5.34 -4.72
CA PRO A 183 1.84 -4.01 -4.43
C PRO A 183 0.72 -4.05 -3.40
N ILE A 184 0.94 -3.39 -2.27
CA ILE A 184 -0.05 -3.18 -1.22
C ILE A 184 -0.76 -1.84 -1.45
N ALA A 185 -2.07 -1.79 -1.26
CA ALA A 185 -2.84 -0.58 -1.43
C ALA A 185 -2.42 0.50 -0.41
N PHE A 186 -2.42 1.75 -0.86
CA PHE A 186 -2.09 2.89 -0.01
C PHE A 186 -3.05 3.06 1.18
N ASN A 187 -4.33 2.78 0.98
CA ASN A 187 -5.37 2.87 2.00
C ASN A 187 -6.17 1.57 2.05
N SER A 188 -6.24 0.96 3.23
CA SER A 188 -6.91 -0.33 3.45
C SER A 188 -8.41 -0.27 3.22
N PHE A 189 -9.08 0.78 3.71
CA PHE A 189 -10.53 0.94 3.55
C PHE A 189 -10.91 1.13 2.08
N GLU A 190 -10.20 2.02 1.38
CA GLU A 190 -10.33 2.20 -0.07
C GLU A 190 -10.21 0.85 -0.80
N PHE A 191 -9.23 0.02 -0.41
CA PHE A 191 -9.03 -1.28 -1.03
C PHE A 191 -10.15 -2.28 -0.72
N CYS A 192 -10.74 -2.27 0.48
CA CYS A 192 -11.93 -3.07 0.78
C CYS A 192 -13.07 -2.74 -0.19
N ILE A 193 -13.30 -1.46 -0.49
CA ILE A 193 -14.31 -1.04 -1.45
C ILE A 193 -13.95 -1.55 -2.86
N ARG A 194 -12.70 -1.37 -3.28
CA ARG A 194 -12.22 -1.87 -4.58
C ARG A 194 -12.35 -3.39 -4.73
N ALA A 195 -12.10 -4.14 -3.66
CA ALA A 195 -12.24 -5.59 -3.66
C ALA A 195 -13.70 -6.02 -3.89
N VAL A 196 -14.67 -5.33 -3.27
CA VAL A 196 -16.11 -5.56 -3.51
C VAL A 196 -16.49 -5.17 -4.94
N LEU A 197 -16.01 -4.03 -5.43
CA LEU A 197 -16.27 -3.59 -6.80
C LEU A 197 -15.73 -4.58 -7.83
N GLY A 198 -14.57 -5.18 -7.57
CA GLY A 198 -13.91 -6.15 -8.45
C GLY A 198 -14.53 -7.55 -8.46
N GLN A 199 -15.52 -7.84 -7.61
CA GLN A 199 -16.17 -9.15 -7.61
C GLN A 199 -16.80 -9.43 -8.98
N GLN A 200 -16.50 -10.59 -9.59
CA GLN A 200 -17.14 -11.10 -10.81
C GLN A 200 -17.09 -10.19 -12.05
N ILE A 201 -16.24 -9.16 -12.09
CA ILE A 201 -16.08 -8.27 -13.24
C ILE A 201 -14.60 -8.09 -13.59
N SER A 202 -14.32 -7.46 -14.73
CA SER A 202 -12.95 -7.12 -15.10
C SER A 202 -12.36 -6.05 -14.18
N VAL A 203 -11.03 -6.03 -14.08
CA VAL A 203 -10.30 -5.02 -13.28
C VAL A 203 -10.59 -3.60 -13.77
N GLN A 204 -10.62 -3.37 -15.08
CA GLN A 204 -10.92 -2.04 -15.65
C GLN A 204 -12.34 -1.58 -15.34
N ALA A 205 -13.32 -2.49 -15.37
CA ALA A 205 -14.68 -2.18 -14.95
C ALA A 205 -14.73 -1.80 -13.46
N ALA A 206 -14.00 -2.53 -12.61
CA ALA A 206 -13.89 -2.21 -11.18
C ALA A 206 -13.25 -0.83 -10.93
N SER A 207 -12.17 -0.49 -11.65
CA SER A 207 -11.52 0.81 -11.58
C SER A 207 -12.41 1.95 -12.07
N THR A 208 -13.22 1.72 -13.11
CA THR A 208 -14.23 2.68 -13.57
C THR A 208 -15.26 2.96 -12.48
N LEU A 209 -15.76 1.91 -11.81
CA LEU A 209 -16.73 2.06 -10.72
C LEU A 209 -16.10 2.77 -9.51
N ALA A 210 -14.84 2.47 -9.17
CA ALA A 210 -14.13 3.15 -8.10
C ALA A 210 -13.97 4.65 -8.39
N SER A 211 -13.67 5.01 -9.65
CA SER A 211 -13.56 6.41 -10.09
C SER A 211 -14.90 7.15 -9.98
N ARG A 212 -16.01 6.48 -10.30
CA ARG A 212 -17.36 7.04 -10.12
C ARG A 212 -17.70 7.25 -8.64
N ILE A 213 -17.30 6.32 -7.76
CA ILE A 213 -17.46 6.50 -6.30
C ILE A 213 -16.65 7.69 -5.81
N ALA A 214 -15.37 7.79 -6.20
CA ALA A 214 -14.52 8.92 -5.83
C ALA A 214 -15.14 10.26 -6.26
N LYS A 215 -15.61 10.35 -7.51
CA LYS A 215 -16.28 11.54 -8.02
C LYS A 215 -17.60 11.87 -7.30
N LYS A 216 -18.39 10.86 -6.93
CA LYS A 216 -19.72 11.07 -6.33
C LYS A 216 -19.67 11.38 -4.84
N ALA A 217 -18.81 10.69 -4.09
CA ALA A 217 -18.80 10.71 -2.63
C ALA A 217 -17.48 11.24 -2.04
N GLY A 218 -16.42 11.34 -2.83
CA GLY A 218 -15.13 11.84 -2.40
C GLY A 218 -15.11 13.36 -2.24
N PRO A 219 -14.49 13.90 -1.18
CA PRO A 219 -14.23 15.33 -1.09
C PRO A 219 -13.37 15.81 -2.27
N GLN A 220 -13.70 16.98 -2.82
CA GLN A 220 -12.89 17.64 -3.85
C GLN A 220 -11.56 18.12 -3.26
N THR A 221 -10.52 18.08 -4.09
CA THR A 221 -9.21 18.66 -3.76
C THR A 221 -9.21 20.17 -3.94
N GLU A 222 -8.25 20.83 -3.31
CA GLU A 222 -8.04 22.26 -3.44
C GLU A 222 -7.54 22.63 -4.86
N LYS A 223 -7.75 23.88 -5.29
CA LYS A 223 -7.39 24.37 -6.63
C LYS A 223 -5.90 24.29 -6.97
N ASN A 224 -5.03 24.16 -5.98
CA ASN A 224 -3.58 24.05 -6.15
C ASN A 224 -3.09 22.60 -6.37
N PHE A 225 -3.99 21.61 -6.36
CA PHE A 225 -3.64 20.23 -6.74
C PHE A 225 -3.40 20.13 -8.25
N PRO A 226 -2.49 19.24 -8.68
CA PRO A 226 -2.24 19.05 -10.11
C PRO A 226 -3.47 18.43 -10.80
N PRO A 227 -3.65 18.68 -12.12
CA PRO A 227 -4.70 18.03 -12.91
C PRO A 227 -4.67 16.51 -12.75
N GLY A 228 -5.85 15.87 -12.74
CA GLY A 228 -5.99 14.42 -12.56
C GLY A 228 -6.02 13.96 -11.10
N LEU A 229 -5.72 14.85 -10.14
CA LEU A 229 -5.87 14.65 -8.71
C LEU A 229 -7.02 15.52 -8.15
N ASP A 230 -8.22 15.27 -8.66
CA ASP A 230 -9.43 16.09 -8.44
C ASP A 230 -10.20 15.75 -7.14
N TYR A 231 -9.99 14.55 -6.59
CA TYR A 231 -10.73 14.03 -5.46
C TYR A 231 -9.83 13.29 -4.47
N PHE A 232 -10.26 13.28 -3.20
CA PHE A 232 -9.83 12.25 -2.26
C PHE A 232 -10.81 11.08 -2.31
N PHE A 233 -10.32 9.84 -2.22
CA PHE A 233 -11.22 8.70 -2.07
C PHE A 233 -12.06 8.85 -0.78
N PRO A 234 -13.38 8.56 -0.81
CA PRO A 234 -14.23 8.73 0.36
C PRO A 234 -13.86 7.75 1.47
N GLY A 235 -13.88 8.25 2.71
CA GLY A 235 -13.80 7.49 3.93
C GLY A 235 -15.16 6.89 4.34
N PRO A 236 -15.19 6.17 5.46
CA PRO A 236 -16.39 5.45 5.91
C PRO A 236 -17.59 6.37 6.15
N GLU A 237 -17.39 7.51 6.80
CA GLU A 237 -18.46 8.46 7.13
C GLU A 237 -19.12 9.04 5.87
N GLU A 238 -18.33 9.32 4.84
CA GLU A 238 -18.83 9.85 3.57
C GLU A 238 -19.61 8.79 2.79
N LEU A 239 -19.16 7.52 2.81
CA LEU A 239 -19.86 6.41 2.13
C LEU A 239 -21.15 5.98 2.82
N VAL A 240 -21.26 6.09 4.15
CA VAL A 240 -22.52 5.81 4.85
C VAL A 240 -23.57 6.90 4.56
N LYS A 241 -23.15 8.16 4.40
CA LYS A 241 -24.06 9.30 4.17
C LYS A 241 -24.46 9.50 2.72
N THR A 242 -23.73 8.93 1.77
CA THR A 242 -23.94 9.18 0.33
C THR A 242 -24.61 8.01 -0.35
N SER A 243 -25.76 8.24 -1.00
CA SER A 243 -26.39 7.22 -1.85
C SER A 243 -25.51 6.90 -3.06
N LEU A 244 -25.23 5.61 -3.27
CA LEU A 244 -24.45 5.10 -4.40
C LEU A 244 -25.33 4.70 -5.62
N GLU A 245 -26.61 5.09 -5.62
CA GLU A 245 -27.51 4.89 -6.76
C GLU A 245 -26.96 5.55 -8.04
N GLY A 246 -27.21 4.92 -9.20
CA GLY A 246 -26.77 5.47 -10.49
C GLY A 246 -25.26 5.32 -10.79
N ILE A 247 -24.45 4.76 -9.88
CA ILE A 247 -23.01 4.52 -10.14
C ILE A 247 -22.77 3.34 -11.11
N GLY A 248 -23.78 2.49 -11.30
CA GLY A 248 -23.67 1.26 -12.11
C GLY A 248 -23.23 0.03 -11.31
N ILE A 249 -23.48 0.03 -9.99
CA ILE A 249 -23.32 -1.14 -9.12
C ILE A 249 -24.68 -1.68 -8.67
N THR A 250 -24.76 -3.00 -8.49
CA THR A 250 -25.98 -3.68 -8.02
C THR A 250 -26.36 -3.24 -6.61
N GLY A 251 -27.65 -3.31 -6.26
CA GLY A 251 -28.11 -3.00 -4.90
C GLY A 251 -27.41 -3.85 -3.83
N VAL A 252 -27.06 -5.10 -4.14
CA VAL A 252 -26.28 -5.97 -3.25
C VAL A 252 -24.88 -5.39 -2.99
N ARG A 253 -24.17 -4.91 -4.03
CA ARG A 253 -22.84 -4.29 -3.85
C ARG A 253 -22.91 -2.96 -3.10
N GLN A 254 -23.95 -2.17 -3.37
CA GLN A 254 -24.19 -0.93 -2.61
C GLN A 254 -24.34 -1.25 -1.12
N ALA A 255 -25.23 -2.20 -0.78
CA ALA A 255 -25.42 -2.63 0.61
C ALA A 255 -24.13 -3.19 1.23
N THR A 256 -23.34 -3.98 0.51
CA THR A 256 -22.05 -4.49 1.02
C THR A 256 -21.06 -3.36 1.29
N ILE A 257 -20.95 -2.36 0.41
CA ILE A 257 -20.09 -1.19 0.63
C ILE A 257 -20.52 -0.42 1.89
N THR A 258 -21.83 -0.18 2.04
CA THR A 258 -22.37 0.47 3.24
C THR A 258 -22.09 -0.36 4.49
N ASN A 259 -22.25 -1.69 4.45
CA ASN A 259 -21.96 -2.58 5.58
C ASN A 259 -20.48 -2.58 5.97
N ILE A 260 -19.54 -2.50 5.01
CA ILE A 260 -18.11 -2.36 5.31
C ILE A 260 -17.85 -1.03 6.00
N ALA A 261 -18.39 0.07 5.46
CA ALA A 261 -18.20 1.40 6.02
C ALA A 261 -18.74 1.49 7.46
N GLN A 262 -19.98 1.03 7.66
CA GLN A 262 -20.61 1.00 8.98
C GLN A 262 -19.89 0.05 9.94
N GLY A 263 -19.52 -1.16 9.48
CA GLY A 263 -18.79 -2.12 10.31
C GLY A 263 -17.41 -1.61 10.76
N LEU A 264 -16.74 -0.77 9.96
CA LEU A 264 -15.49 -0.14 10.38
C LEU A 264 -15.73 0.97 11.42
N LEU A 265 -16.78 1.78 11.24
CA LEU A 265 -17.17 2.83 12.21
C LEU A 265 -17.60 2.23 13.55
N ASP A 266 -18.31 1.10 13.52
CA ASP A 266 -18.80 0.37 14.69
C ASP A 266 -17.74 -0.56 15.31
N ASN A 267 -16.52 -0.60 14.75
CA ASN A 267 -15.42 -1.47 15.17
C ASN A 267 -15.76 -2.98 15.15
N VAL A 268 -16.63 -3.42 14.23
CA VAL A 268 -16.96 -4.84 14.00
C VAL A 268 -15.75 -5.63 13.50
N PHE A 269 -14.85 -4.97 12.76
CA PHE A 269 -13.58 -5.53 12.30
C PHE A 269 -12.49 -4.46 12.33
N SER A 270 -11.22 -4.90 12.29
CA SER A 270 -10.07 -4.00 12.21
C SER A 270 -9.31 -4.18 10.90
N LEU A 271 -8.74 -3.09 10.36
CA LEU A 271 -7.80 -3.11 9.23
C LEU A 271 -6.35 -2.95 9.70
N ASN A 272 -6.00 -3.57 10.83
CA ASN A 272 -4.65 -3.58 11.37
C ASN A 272 -3.80 -4.65 10.67
N PRO A 273 -2.67 -4.31 10.02
CA PRO A 273 -1.80 -5.29 9.36
C PRO A 273 -1.09 -6.23 10.35
N ASN A 274 -1.00 -5.88 11.63
CA ASN A 274 -0.31 -6.69 12.65
C ASN A 274 -1.23 -7.66 13.40
N GLN A 275 -2.52 -7.74 13.04
CA GLN A 275 -3.45 -8.68 13.67
C GLN A 275 -3.28 -10.10 13.09
N PRO A 276 -3.65 -11.17 13.83
CA PRO A 276 -3.69 -12.52 13.29
C PRO A 276 -4.65 -12.64 12.10
N PHE A 277 -4.30 -13.44 11.10
CA PHE A 277 -5.14 -13.66 9.91
C PHE A 277 -6.50 -14.26 10.30
N GLU A 278 -6.52 -15.19 11.24
CA GLU A 278 -7.73 -15.89 11.70
C GLU A 278 -8.72 -14.93 12.35
N THR A 279 -8.23 -13.94 13.11
CA THR A 279 -9.05 -12.87 13.69
C THR A 279 -9.65 -12.01 12.59
N PHE A 280 -8.82 -11.50 11.67
CA PHE A 280 -9.29 -10.71 10.55
C PHE A 280 -10.31 -11.47 9.69
N GLN A 281 -10.04 -12.74 9.39
CA GLN A 281 -10.93 -13.59 8.60
C GLN A 281 -12.28 -13.74 9.28
N LYS A 282 -12.31 -14.09 10.58
CA LYS A 282 -13.56 -14.26 11.33
C LYS A 282 -14.40 -12.99 11.29
N ASP A 283 -13.81 -11.85 11.61
CA ASP A 283 -14.54 -10.60 11.80
C ASP A 283 -14.97 -9.99 10.46
N PHE A 284 -14.07 -9.96 9.46
CA PHE A 284 -14.38 -9.38 8.15
C PHE A 284 -15.36 -10.23 7.33
N SER A 285 -15.34 -11.56 7.47
CA SER A 285 -16.31 -12.44 6.80
C SER A 285 -17.71 -12.42 7.41
N ALA A 286 -17.87 -11.87 8.62
CA ALA A 286 -19.19 -11.65 9.22
C ALA A 286 -20.00 -10.56 8.48
N ILE A 287 -19.33 -9.72 7.69
CA ILE A 287 -19.97 -8.67 6.89
C ILE A 287 -20.69 -9.30 5.69
N ARG A 288 -22.01 -9.05 5.58
CA ARG A 288 -22.83 -9.58 4.49
C ARG A 288 -22.30 -9.13 3.11
N GLY A 289 -22.00 -10.11 2.27
CA GLY A 289 -21.42 -9.92 0.92
C GLY A 289 -19.90 -10.09 0.86
N ILE A 290 -19.25 -10.36 1.99
CA ILE A 290 -17.82 -10.66 2.06
C ILE A 290 -17.60 -12.18 2.12
N GLY A 291 -17.29 -12.73 0.96
CA GLY A 291 -16.83 -14.12 0.84
C GLY A 291 -15.33 -14.26 1.05
N GLU A 292 -14.87 -15.50 1.22
CA GLU A 292 -13.48 -15.84 1.50
C GLU A 292 -12.46 -15.34 0.45
N TRP A 293 -12.85 -15.29 -0.83
CA TRP A 293 -11.99 -14.69 -1.86
C TRP A 293 -11.67 -13.23 -1.51
N THR A 294 -12.68 -12.46 -1.09
CA THR A 294 -12.52 -11.05 -0.70
C THR A 294 -11.67 -10.91 0.55
N VAL A 295 -11.88 -11.78 1.55
CA VAL A 295 -11.05 -11.81 2.76
C VAL A 295 -9.58 -12.02 2.43
N ASN A 296 -9.26 -13.07 1.67
CA ASN A 296 -7.87 -13.34 1.30
C ASN A 296 -7.29 -12.24 0.42
N TYR A 297 -8.08 -11.67 -0.49
CA TYR A 297 -7.61 -10.59 -1.35
C TYR A 297 -7.31 -9.31 -0.58
N VAL A 298 -8.16 -8.93 0.39
CA VAL A 298 -7.91 -7.78 1.29
C VAL A 298 -6.74 -8.05 2.23
N ALA A 299 -6.67 -9.24 2.83
CA ALA A 299 -5.52 -9.64 3.65
C ALA A 299 -4.20 -9.48 2.86
N MET A 300 -4.19 -9.94 1.60
CA MET A 300 -3.03 -9.90 0.73
C MET A 300 -2.64 -8.48 0.31
N ARG A 301 -3.59 -7.75 -0.27
CA ARG A 301 -3.33 -6.49 -0.99
C ARG A 301 -3.57 -5.25 -0.17
N SER A 302 -4.20 -5.33 0.99
CA SER A 302 -4.39 -4.20 1.90
C SER A 302 -3.60 -4.36 3.17
N LEU A 303 -3.61 -5.54 3.78
CA LEU A 303 -2.93 -5.78 5.06
C LEU A 303 -1.50 -6.30 4.90
N GLY A 304 -1.08 -6.65 3.68
CA GLY A 304 0.26 -7.17 3.41
C GLY A 304 0.52 -8.54 4.03
N MET A 305 -0.53 -9.32 4.30
CA MET A 305 -0.42 -10.67 4.87
C MET A 305 0.14 -11.63 3.81
N VAL A 306 1.45 -11.79 3.79
CA VAL A 306 2.21 -12.52 2.75
C VAL A 306 1.90 -14.02 2.64
N ASP A 307 1.20 -14.58 3.63
CA ASP A 307 0.75 -15.97 3.61
C ASP A 307 -0.75 -16.13 3.32
N SER A 308 -1.47 -15.07 2.96
CA SER A 308 -2.85 -15.17 2.48
C SER A 308 -2.92 -15.76 1.06
N PHE A 309 -4.02 -16.44 0.72
CA PHE A 309 -4.14 -17.12 -0.57
C PHE A 309 -5.60 -17.22 -1.07
N PRO A 310 -5.99 -16.46 -2.11
CA PRO A 310 -7.36 -16.48 -2.61
C PRO A 310 -7.62 -17.70 -3.50
N ALA A 311 -7.74 -18.90 -2.91
CA ALA A 311 -7.85 -20.17 -3.64
C ALA A 311 -9.03 -20.28 -4.63
N ALA A 312 -10.07 -19.46 -4.46
CA ALA A 312 -11.22 -19.38 -5.36
C ALA A 312 -11.04 -18.39 -6.53
N ASP A 313 -9.87 -17.76 -6.65
CA ASP A 313 -9.56 -16.82 -7.71
C ASP A 313 -9.48 -17.51 -9.08
N LEU A 314 -10.14 -16.94 -10.09
CA LEU A 314 -10.21 -17.52 -11.42
C LEU A 314 -8.85 -17.60 -12.10
N GLY A 315 -7.96 -16.63 -11.87
CA GLY A 315 -6.60 -16.66 -12.39
C GLY A 315 -5.79 -17.81 -11.79
N ILE A 316 -5.92 -18.02 -10.48
CA ILE A 316 -5.28 -19.16 -9.78
C ILE A 316 -5.84 -20.50 -10.26
N ILE A 317 -7.17 -20.63 -10.38
CA ILE A 317 -7.81 -21.85 -10.86
C ILE A 317 -7.33 -22.18 -12.27
N LYS A 318 -7.26 -21.17 -13.15
CA LYS A 318 -6.79 -21.32 -14.54
C LYS A 318 -5.30 -21.72 -14.59
N ALA A 319 -4.44 -21.08 -13.80
CA ALA A 319 -3.01 -21.39 -13.76
C ALA A 319 -2.72 -22.82 -13.22
N LEU A 320 -3.62 -23.37 -12.41
CA LEU A 320 -3.52 -24.72 -11.86
C LEU A 320 -4.30 -25.78 -12.66
N GLU A 321 -4.95 -25.39 -13.76
CA GLU A 321 -5.66 -26.29 -14.65
C GLU A 321 -4.67 -27.28 -15.30
N LYS A 322 -5.04 -28.57 -15.34
CA LYS A 322 -4.24 -29.62 -15.96
C LYS A 322 -5.08 -30.42 -16.93
N ASN A 323 -4.62 -30.54 -18.17
CA ASN A 323 -5.27 -31.31 -19.22
C ASN A 323 -6.77 -30.96 -19.38
N GLY A 324 -7.10 -29.67 -19.33
CA GLY A 324 -8.49 -29.18 -19.42
C GLY A 324 -9.34 -29.38 -18.16
N LYS A 325 -8.78 -29.96 -17.08
CA LYS A 325 -9.49 -30.21 -15.82
C LYS A 325 -9.12 -29.17 -14.78
N ARG A 326 -10.13 -28.39 -14.35
CA ARG A 326 -10.00 -27.42 -13.26
C ARG A 326 -9.86 -28.14 -11.91
N PRO A 327 -8.86 -27.81 -11.10
CA PRO A 327 -8.70 -28.43 -9.79
C PRO A 327 -9.81 -27.97 -8.83
N GLY A 328 -10.22 -28.88 -7.97
CA GLY A 328 -11.12 -28.56 -6.88
C GLY A 328 -10.41 -27.74 -5.81
N ARG A 329 -11.17 -26.96 -5.05
CA ARG A 329 -10.64 -26.10 -3.99
C ARG A 329 -9.73 -26.81 -2.98
N LYS A 330 -10.08 -28.03 -2.55
CA LYS A 330 -9.26 -28.83 -1.63
C LYS A 330 -7.88 -29.15 -2.22
N GLU A 331 -7.81 -29.40 -3.52
CA GLU A 331 -6.56 -29.69 -4.23
C GLU A 331 -5.69 -28.43 -4.33
N ILE A 332 -6.31 -27.29 -4.64
CA ILE A 332 -5.65 -25.99 -4.68
C ILE A 332 -5.04 -25.66 -3.31
N LEU A 333 -5.81 -25.78 -2.23
CA LEU A 333 -5.31 -25.52 -0.87
C LEU A 333 -4.20 -26.47 -0.47
N LYS A 334 -4.33 -27.77 -0.77
CA LYS A 334 -3.27 -28.77 -0.52
C LYS A 334 -1.98 -28.43 -1.27
N GLN A 335 -2.09 -27.94 -2.51
CA GLN A 335 -0.94 -27.49 -3.29
C GLN A 335 -0.33 -26.22 -2.66
N ALA A 336 -1.16 -25.27 -2.22
CA ALA A 336 -0.72 -24.01 -1.63
C ALA A 336 0.04 -24.17 -0.31
N GLU A 337 -0.20 -25.23 0.46
CA GLU A 337 0.57 -25.52 1.69
C GLU A 337 2.09 -25.63 1.42
N LYS A 338 2.50 -26.08 0.23
CA LYS A 338 3.92 -26.15 -0.16
C LYS A 338 4.58 -24.77 -0.26
N TRP A 339 3.80 -23.72 -0.48
CA TRP A 339 4.27 -22.36 -0.74
C TRP A 339 4.35 -21.49 0.52
N ARG A 340 3.90 -22.00 1.67
CA ARG A 340 4.09 -21.29 2.95
C ARG A 340 5.56 -20.98 3.23
N PRO A 341 5.89 -19.86 3.88
CA PRO A 341 4.97 -18.83 4.38
C PRO A 341 4.69 -17.70 3.35
N TYR A 342 4.85 -17.96 2.05
CA TYR A 342 4.85 -16.93 0.99
C TYR A 342 3.72 -17.11 -0.02
N ARG A 343 2.55 -17.61 0.41
CA ARG A 343 1.45 -17.94 -0.51
C ARG A 343 0.96 -16.74 -1.33
N ALA A 344 1.04 -15.51 -0.82
CA ALA A 344 0.70 -14.30 -1.57
C ALA A 344 1.60 -14.14 -2.82
N TYR A 345 2.91 -14.35 -2.67
CA TYR A 345 3.85 -14.32 -3.80
C TYR A 345 3.62 -15.47 -4.78
N ALA A 346 3.18 -16.63 -4.27
CA ALA A 346 2.82 -17.75 -5.12
C ALA A 346 1.59 -17.39 -5.98
N ALA A 347 0.58 -16.73 -5.41
CA ALA A 347 -0.56 -16.21 -6.16
C ALA A 347 -0.12 -15.24 -7.27
N LEU A 348 0.83 -14.34 -7.01
CA LEU A 348 1.38 -13.45 -8.04
C LEU A 348 2.06 -14.22 -9.18
N CYS A 349 2.87 -15.23 -8.85
CA CYS A 349 3.50 -16.09 -9.87
C CYS A 349 2.47 -16.92 -10.67
N LEU A 350 1.31 -17.23 -10.10
CA LEU A 350 0.22 -17.90 -10.83
C LEU A 350 -0.54 -16.93 -11.74
N TRP A 351 -0.68 -15.66 -11.34
CA TRP A 351 -1.33 -14.64 -12.17
C TRP A 351 -0.47 -14.18 -13.36
N ASN A 352 0.85 -14.32 -13.26
CA ASN A 352 1.81 -13.92 -14.30
C ASN A 352 2.13 -15.04 -15.31
N GLN A 353 1.31 -16.10 -15.41
CA GLN A 353 1.52 -17.22 -16.34
C GLN A 353 0.84 -17.08 -17.69
#